data_AF-A0A6G8QBN8-F1
#
_entry.id   AF-A0A6G8QBN8-F1
#
_cell.length_a   1.000
_cell.length_b   1.000
_cell.length_c   1.000
_cell.angle_alpha   90.00
_cell.angle_beta   90.00
_cell.angle_gamma   90.00
#
_symmetry.space_group_name_H-M   'P 1'
#
loop_
_entity.id
_entity.type
_entity.pdbx_description
1 polymer ?
#
loop_
_entity_poly.entity_id
_entity_poly.type
_entity_poly.pdbx_seq_one_letter_code
_entity_poly.pdbx_strand_id
1 'polypeptide(L)' 'MLKEKDTVERGLVQRVERGWILHNLGKVLRDGPLYLVESSKGKTVYVVDLDRDTCTCKDWRRRRDTCKHIFSAVIFNAKS' A
#
# COMPACT_ATOMS: atom_id res chain seq x y z
N MET A 1 10.31 20.28 -17.84
CA MET A 1 9.68 18.95 -18.00
C MET A 1 10.50 17.76 -17.49
N LEU A 2 11.83 17.82 -17.34
CA LEU A 2 12.62 16.68 -16.83
C LEU A 2 12.50 16.46 -15.29
N LYS A 3 12.46 17.54 -14.49
CA LYS A 3 12.46 17.45 -13.01
C LYS A 3 11.19 16.86 -12.37
N GLU A 4 10.05 16.93 -13.05
CA GLU A 4 8.76 16.43 -12.53
C GLU A 4 8.66 14.91 -12.62
N LYS A 5 9.13 14.32 -13.72
CA LYS A 5 9.13 12.86 -13.92
C LYS A 5 9.96 12.15 -12.85
N ASP A 6 11.16 12.66 -12.56
CA ASP A 6 12.03 12.12 -11.52
C ASP A 6 11.37 12.13 -10.13
N THR A 7 10.51 13.11 -9.85
CA THR A 7 9.86 13.25 -8.54
C THR A 7 8.68 12.30 -8.38
N VAL A 8 7.93 12.06 -9.45
CA VAL A 8 6.85 11.07 -9.48
C VAL A 8 7.41 9.66 -9.33
N GLU A 9 8.47 9.34 -10.07
CA GLU A 9 9.12 8.02 -10.04
C GLU A 9 9.71 7.71 -8.66
N ARG A 10 10.44 8.64 -8.05
CA ARG A 10 10.90 8.51 -6.65
C ARG A 10 9.75 8.27 -5.68
N GLY A 11 8.62 8.95 -5.89
CA GLY A 11 7.42 8.79 -5.06
C GLY A 11 6.81 7.40 -5.16
N LEU A 12 6.78 6.81 -6.36
CA LEU A 12 6.28 5.46 -6.61
C LEU A 12 7.21 4.41 -5.98
N VAL A 13 8.52 4.50 -6.26
CA VAL A 13 9.53 3.57 -5.71
C VAL A 13 9.43 3.52 -4.18
N GLN A 14 9.34 4.66 -3.51
CA GLN A 14 9.22 4.70 -2.06
C GLN A 14 7.91 4.05 -1.54
N ARG A 15 6.82 4.11 -2.30
CA ARG A 15 5.57 3.43 -1.92
C ARG A 15 5.68 1.92 -2.07
N VAL A 16 6.33 1.45 -3.14
CA VAL A 16 6.62 0.04 -3.38
C VAL A 16 7.51 -0.52 -2.26
N GLU A 17 8.64 0.12 -1.98
CA GLU A 17 9.58 -0.27 -0.92
C GLU A 17 8.88 -0.38 0.43
N ARG A 18 8.07 0.63 0.79
CA ARG A 18 7.33 0.62 2.06
C ARG A 18 6.25 -0.46 2.09
N GLY A 19 5.64 -0.79 0.96
CA GLY A 19 4.69 -1.90 0.87
C GLY A 19 5.35 -3.25 1.12
N TRP A 20 6.54 -3.45 0.56
CA TRP A 20 7.35 -4.64 0.79
C TRP A 20 7.77 -4.78 2.26
N ILE A 21 8.22 -3.69 2.89
CA ILE A 21 8.55 -3.67 4.32
C ILE A 21 7.34 -4.09 5.18
N LEU A 22 6.15 -3.52 4.91
CA LEU A 22 4.94 -3.89 5.66
C LEU A 22 4.61 -5.39 5.53
N HIS A 23 4.74 -5.95 4.33
CA HIS A 23 4.48 -7.37 4.10
C HIS A 23 5.46 -8.24 4.90
N ASN A 24 6.76 -7.96 4.80
CA ASN A 24 7.79 -8.73 5.51
C ASN A 24 7.73 -8.61 7.03
N LEU A 25 7.17 -7.53 7.56
CA LEU A 25 6.91 -7.37 8.99
C LEU A 25 5.65 -8.13 9.45
N GLY A 26 4.98 -8.88 8.58
CA GLY A 26 3.74 -9.61 8.90
C GLY A 26 2.56 -8.68 9.16
N LYS A 27 2.60 -7.44 8.66
CA LYS A 27 1.58 -6.41 8.92
C LYS A 27 0.40 -6.46 7.97
N VAL A 28 0.21 -7.58 7.28
CA VAL A 28 -0.87 -7.81 6.32
C VAL A 28 -1.56 -9.10 6.68
N LEU A 29 -2.89 -9.04 6.75
CA LEU A 29 -3.75 -10.18 6.96
C LEU A 29 -4.87 -10.15 5.90
N ARG A 30 -5.35 -11.33 5.50
CA ARG A 30 -6.52 -11.46 4.62
C ARG A 30 -7.79 -11.59 5.45
N ASP A 31 -8.83 -10.85 5.08
CA ASP A 31 -10.15 -10.85 5.71
C ASP A 31 -11.22 -10.95 4.62
N GLY A 32 -11.59 -12.19 4.27
CA GLY A 32 -12.47 -12.47 3.14
C GLY A 32 -11.89 -11.96 1.81
N PRO A 33 -12.63 -11.10 1.05
CA PRO A 33 -12.11 -10.47 -0.17
C PRO A 33 -11.21 -9.26 0.10
N LEU A 34 -11.08 -8.83 1.36
CA LEU A 34 -10.34 -7.64 1.76
C LEU A 34 -9.02 -7.99 2.42
N TYR A 35 -8.16 -6.99 2.56
CA TYR A 35 -6.87 -7.09 3.25
C TYR A 35 -6.79 -6.05 4.35
N LEU A 36 -6.40 -6.48 5.53
CA LEU A 36 -6.15 -5.64 6.70
C LEU A 36 -4.65 -5.37 6.77
N VAL A 37 -4.25 -4.11 6.59
CA VAL A 37 -2.84 -3.70 6.58
C VAL A 37 -2.58 -2.70 7.69
N GLU A 38 -1.69 -3.04 8.62
CA GLU A 38 -1.31 -2.09 9.66
C GLU A 38 -0.52 -0.91 9.10
N SER A 39 -0.71 0.24 9.73
CA SER A 39 0.16 1.39 9.53
C SER A 39 1.61 1.01 9.87
N SER A 40 2.57 1.65 9.21
CA SER A 40 3.99 1.46 9.51
C SER A 40 4.33 1.71 10.99
N LYS A 41 3.56 2.56 11.68
CA LYS A 41 3.71 2.89 13.11
C LYS A 41 2.85 2.02 14.07
N GLY A 42 2.11 1.04 13.56
CA GLY A 42 1.35 0.05 14.35
C GLY A 42 0.04 0.53 15.01
N LYS A 43 -0.30 1.83 14.97
CA LYS A 43 -1.45 2.38 15.71
C LYS A 43 -2.80 2.30 15.00
N THR A 44 -2.84 1.84 13.77
CA THR A 44 -4.04 1.91 12.91
C THR A 44 -3.98 0.80 11.87
N VAL A 45 -5.11 0.17 11.59
CA VAL A 45 -5.28 -0.79 10.50
C VAL A 45 -6.04 -0.11 9.37
N TYR A 46 -5.59 -0.32 8.13
CA TYR A 46 -6.28 0.14 6.93
C TYR A 46 -6.84 -1.05 6.18
N VAL A 47 -8.02 -0.85 5.59
CA VAL A 47 -8.68 -1.84 4.76
C VAL A 47 -8.28 -1.56 3.33
N VAL A 48 -7.85 -2.61 2.64
CA VAL A 48 -7.49 -2.61 1.23
C VAL A 48 -8.44 -3.55 0.48
N ASP A 49 -8.95 -3.06 -0.63
CA ASP A 49 -9.72 -3.82 -1.60
C ASP A 49 -8.91 -3.83 -2.90
N LEU A 50 -8.36 -4.99 -3.25
CA LEU A 50 -7.52 -5.14 -4.44
C LEU A 50 -8.33 -5.14 -5.74
N ASP A 51 -9.58 -5.62 -5.70
CA ASP A 51 -10.46 -5.65 -6.88
C ASP A 51 -10.86 -4.24 -7.31
N ARG A 52 -10.99 -3.33 -6.33
CA ARG A 52 -11.34 -1.93 -6.57
C ARG A 52 -10.14 -0.96 -6.56
N ASP A 53 -8.93 -1.46 -6.35
CA ASP A 53 -7.70 -0.68 -6.12
C ASP A 53 -7.90 0.45 -5.07
N THR A 54 -8.56 0.13 -3.95
CA THR A 54 -8.86 1.11 -2.90
C THR A 54 -8.17 0.82 -1.59
N CYS A 55 -7.91 1.88 -0.83
CA CYS A 55 -7.41 1.78 0.54
C CYS A 55 -8.03 2.86 1.42
N THR A 56 -8.40 2.51 2.65
CA THR A 56 -8.99 3.48 3.60
C THR A 56 -7.97 4.47 4.17
N CYS A 57 -6.67 4.36 3.83
CA CYS A 57 -5.63 5.22 4.36
C CYS A 57 -5.68 6.66 3.82
N LYS A 58 -5.15 7.61 4.58
CA LYS A 58 -5.17 9.04 4.23
C LYS A 58 -4.44 9.36 2.92
N ASP A 59 -3.37 8.62 2.61
CA ASP A 59 -2.57 8.85 1.39
C ASP A 59 -3.39 8.54 0.13
N TRP A 60 -4.05 7.38 0.10
CA TRP A 60 -4.97 7.02 -0.98
C TRP A 60 -6.17 7.96 -1.05
N ARG A 61 -6.80 8.31 0.09
CA ARG A 61 -7.95 9.25 0.09
C ARG A 61 -7.59 10.61 -0.53
N ARG A 62 -6.36 11.10 -0.29
CA ARG A 62 -5.89 12.38 -0.80
C ARG A 62 -5.46 12.31 -2.26
N ARG A 63 -4.73 11.27 -2.65
CA ARG A 63 -4.10 11.16 -3.98
C ARG A 63 -4.94 10.41 -5.00
N ARG A 64 -5.86 9.55 -4.55
CA ARG A 64 -6.61 8.59 -5.37
C ARG A 64 -5.70 7.73 -6.25
N ASP A 65 -4.59 7.31 -5.66
CA ASP A 65 -3.47 6.64 -6.35
C ASP A 65 -2.91 5.54 -5.43
N THR A 66 -2.27 4.52 -6.01
CA THR A 66 -1.80 3.33 -5.32
C THR A 66 -0.86 3.72 -4.18
N CYS A 67 -1.21 3.28 -2.97
CA CYS A 67 -0.46 3.57 -1.76
C CYS A 67 0.35 2.35 -1.31
N LYS A 68 1.29 2.55 -0.37
CA LYS A 68 2.10 1.46 0.18
C LYS A 68 1.29 0.28 0.74
N HIS A 69 0.08 0.51 1.27
CA HIS A 69 -0.73 -0.58 1.82
C HIS A 69 -1.31 -1.46 0.71
N ILE A 70 -1.67 -0.87 -0.44
CA ILE A 70 -2.10 -1.65 -1.62
C ILE A 70 -0.93 -2.49 -2.12
N PHE A 71 0.27 -1.90 -2.28
CA PHE A 71 1.45 -2.69 -2.65
C PHE A 71 1.71 -3.85 -1.67
N SER A 72 1.55 -3.61 -0.36
CA SER A 72 1.69 -4.66 0.64
C SER A 72 0.68 -5.80 0.47
N ALA A 73 -0.59 -5.48 0.21
CA ALA A 73 -1.65 -6.45 -0.05
C ALA A 73 -1.44 -7.19 -1.38
N VAL A 74 -0.98 -6.52 -2.45
CA VAL A 74 -0.62 -7.16 -3.73
C VAL A 74 0.50 -8.18 -3.52
N ILE A 75 1.56 -7.82 -2.80
CA ILE A 75 2.68 -8.72 -2.51
C ILE A 75 2.19 -9.92 -1.69
N PHE A 76 1.36 -9.68 -0.68
CA PHE A 76 0.75 -10.74 0.12
C PHE A 76 -0.07 -11.69 -0.76
N ASN A 77 -0.96 -11.15 -1.60
CA ASN A 77 -1.81 -11.93 -2.50
C ASN A 77 -1.00 -12.76 -3.51
N ALA A 78 0.09 -12.22 -4.03
CA ALA A 78 0.95 -12.93 -4.98
C ALA A 78 1.78 -14.07 -4.34
N LYS A 79 1.89 -14.10 -3.02
CA LYS A 79 2.70 -15.07 -2.26
C LYS A 79 1.88 -16.04 -1.40
N SER A 80 0.56 -15.87 -1.37
CA SER A 80 -0.39 -16.73 -0.64
C SER A 80 -0.88 -17.86 -1.53
#